data_AF-A0A317KGE8-F1
#
_entry.id   AF-A0A317KGE8-F1
#
_cell.length_a   1.000
_cell.length_b   1.000
_cell.length_c   1.000
_cell.angle_alpha   90.00
_cell.angle_beta   90.00
_cell.angle_gamma   90.00
#
_symmetry.space_group_name_H-M   'P 1'
#
loop_
_entity.id
_entity.type
_entity.pdbx_description
1 polymer ?
#
loop_
_entity_poly.entity_id
_entity_poly.type
_entity_poly.pdbx_seq_one_letter_code
_entity_poly.pdbx_strand_id
1 'polypeptide(L)'
;MAELPGLVVALSERYGRIRHIMLNIHTWDSRFRRLAVGPDLVRIGWFDTLDPALLIAITGRDDQVDLLVVPPDTTPEAAERAMATAADPANLTHAPDILTAAPTPQGATTAGWSDAYAVWDNEGGSAASSGVHRSHTESTTRSRTGVHA
;
A
#
# COMPACT_ATOMS: atom_id res chain seq x y z
N MET A 1 -21.47 -16.56 -7.37
CA MET A 1 -20.14 -16.58 -6.71
C MET A 1 -19.14 -17.36 -7.54
N ALA A 2 -18.47 -16.70 -8.50
CA ALA A 2 -17.45 -17.31 -9.36
C ALA A 2 -16.31 -16.34 -9.72
N GLU A 3 -16.21 -15.19 -9.06
CA GLU A 3 -15.34 -14.09 -9.50
C GLU A 3 -13.87 -14.30 -9.09
N LEU A 4 -13.61 -14.82 -7.87
CA LEU A 4 -12.24 -15.04 -7.40
C LEU A 4 -11.41 -16.00 -8.28
N PRO A 5 -11.93 -17.17 -8.71
CA PRO A 5 -11.18 -18.04 -9.62
C PRO A 5 -10.79 -17.34 -10.92
N GLY A 6 -11.73 -16.63 -11.56
CA GLY A 6 -11.46 -15.89 -12.79
C GLY A 6 -10.44 -14.77 -12.59
N LEU A 7 -10.54 -14.05 -11.47
CA LEU A 7 -9.58 -13.01 -11.10
C LEU A 7 -8.16 -13.57 -10.92
N VAL A 8 -8.01 -14.71 -10.24
CA VAL A 8 -6.70 -15.35 -10.06
C VAL A 8 -6.07 -15.74 -11.38
N VAL A 9 -6.87 -16.25 -12.33
CA VAL A 9 -6.38 -16.58 -13.69
C VAL A 9 -5.85 -15.32 -14.37
N ALA A 10 -6.64 -14.25 -14.41
CA ALA A 10 -6.24 -12.99 -15.04
C ALA A 10 -5.00 -12.36 -14.39
N LEU A 11 -4.91 -12.40 -13.05
CA LEU A 11 -3.73 -11.95 -12.32
C LEU A 11 -2.50 -12.80 -12.64
N SER A 12 -2.68 -14.11 -12.76
CA SER A 12 -1.58 -15.03 -13.07
C SER A 12 -1.03 -14.83 -14.47
N GLU A 13 -1.88 -14.50 -15.44
CA GLU A 13 -1.48 -14.17 -16.81
C GLU A 13 -0.67 -12.87 -16.88
N ARG A 14 -1.04 -11.86 -16.08
CA ARG A 14 -0.39 -10.53 -16.11
C ARG A 14 0.87 -10.44 -15.25
N TYR A 15 0.84 -11.00 -14.04
CA TYR A 15 1.89 -10.83 -13.03
C TYR A 15 2.66 -12.13 -12.73
N GLY A 16 2.28 -13.24 -13.38
CA GLY A 16 2.76 -14.56 -13.05
C GLY A 16 2.04 -15.17 -11.84
N ARG A 17 2.42 -16.38 -11.49
CA ARG A 17 1.80 -17.20 -10.43
C ARG A 17 1.43 -16.39 -9.19
N ILE A 18 0.18 -16.48 -8.74
CA ILE A 18 -0.28 -15.87 -7.48
C ILE A 18 -0.21 -16.89 -6.36
N ARG A 19 0.41 -16.54 -5.22
CA ARG A 19 0.57 -17.47 -4.08
C ARG A 19 -0.37 -17.17 -2.91
N HIS A 20 -0.77 -15.91 -2.75
CA HIS A 20 -1.60 -15.46 -1.63
C HIS A 20 -2.46 -14.27 -2.05
N ILE A 21 -3.73 -14.29 -1.67
CA ILE A 21 -4.65 -13.15 -1.76
C ILE A 21 -5.14 -12.79 -0.35
N MET A 22 -5.17 -11.50 -0.04
CA MET A 22 -5.74 -10.94 1.18
C MET A 22 -7.02 -10.18 0.83
N LEU A 23 -8.09 -10.49 1.54
CA LEU A 23 -9.44 -9.97 1.29
C LEU A 23 -10.05 -9.44 2.58
N ASN A 24 -10.90 -8.42 2.44
CA ASN A 24 -11.77 -8.01 3.52
C ASN A 24 -12.85 -9.08 3.76
N ILE A 25 -13.07 -9.48 5.01
CA ILE A 25 -14.03 -10.54 5.39
C ILE A 25 -15.50 -10.14 5.23
N HIS A 26 -15.79 -8.84 5.20
CA HIS A 26 -17.14 -8.28 5.06
C HIS A 26 -17.52 -8.01 3.60
N THR A 27 -16.54 -7.90 2.69
CA THR A 27 -16.80 -7.63 1.26
C THR A 27 -17.15 -8.88 0.46
N TRP A 28 -16.66 -10.06 0.86
CA TRP A 28 -16.83 -11.30 0.10
C TRP A 28 -17.57 -12.36 0.91
N ASP A 29 -18.57 -13.00 0.29
CA ASP A 29 -19.36 -14.08 0.92
C ASP A 29 -18.62 -15.42 1.06
N SER A 30 -17.42 -15.53 0.49
CA SER A 30 -16.60 -16.74 0.53
C SER A 30 -15.78 -16.82 1.81
N ARG A 31 -15.57 -18.04 2.33
CA ARG A 31 -14.74 -18.27 3.54
C ARG A 31 -13.71 -19.38 3.41
N PHE A 32 -13.37 -19.78 2.19
CA PHE A 32 -12.32 -20.78 1.98
C PHE A 32 -10.93 -20.21 2.28
N ARG A 33 -10.04 -21.06 2.80
CA ARG A 33 -8.64 -20.67 3.09
C ARG A 33 -7.70 -20.89 1.92
N ARG A 34 -8.12 -21.68 0.94
CA ARG A 34 -7.32 -22.06 -0.23
C ARG A 34 -8.21 -22.18 -1.44
N LEU A 35 -7.69 -21.75 -2.59
CA LEU A 35 -8.35 -21.83 -3.88
C LEU A 35 -7.44 -22.56 -4.86
N ALA A 36 -7.93 -23.66 -5.42
CA ALA A 36 -7.24 -24.32 -6.51
C ALA A 36 -7.60 -23.63 -7.83
N VAL A 37 -6.59 -23.21 -8.59
CA VAL A 37 -6.74 -22.59 -9.90
C VAL A 37 -5.78 -23.29 -10.85
N GLY A 38 -6.33 -24.19 -11.67
CA GLY A 38 -5.51 -25.09 -12.49
C GLY A 38 -4.56 -25.94 -11.62
N PRO A 39 -3.25 -25.95 -11.90
CA PRO A 39 -2.26 -26.67 -11.10
C PRO A 39 -1.85 -25.94 -9.81
N ASP A 40 -2.26 -24.67 -9.64
CA ASP A 40 -1.82 -23.82 -8.54
C ASP A 40 -2.80 -23.79 -7.38
N LEU A 41 -2.25 -23.61 -6.18
CA LEU A 41 -3.00 -23.48 -4.94
C LEU A 41 -2.72 -22.11 -4.32
N VAL A 42 -3.72 -21.24 -4.37
CA VAL A 42 -3.65 -19.88 -3.83
C VAL A 42 -4.15 -19.88 -2.40
N ARG A 43 -3.35 -19.33 -1.48
CA ARG A 43 -3.78 -19.10 -0.09
C ARG A 43 -4.68 -17.88 -0.03
N ILE A 44 -5.74 -17.94 0.76
CA ILE A 44 -6.63 -16.80 0.99
C ILE A 44 -6.56 -16.40 2.46
N GLY A 45 -6.23 -15.14 2.71
CA GLY A 45 -6.30 -14.50 4.01
C GLY A 45 -7.53 -13.60 4.10
N TRP A 46 -8.25 -13.71 5.20
CA TRP A 46 -9.43 -12.91 5.51
C TRP A 46 -9.09 -11.96 6.65
N PHE A 47 -9.30 -10.67 6.45
CA PHE A 47 -8.96 -9.63 7.42
C PHE A 47 -10.13 -8.68 7.57
N ASP A 48 -10.48 -8.30 8.78
CA ASP A 48 -11.47 -7.26 9.07
C ASP A 48 -10.85 -5.86 9.00
N THR A 49 -9.55 -5.76 9.29
CA THR A 49 -8.77 -4.50 9.24
C THR A 49 -8.36 -4.07 7.83
N LEU A 50 -8.43 -4.95 6.83
CA LEU A 50 -8.14 -4.59 5.44
C LEU A 50 -9.28 -3.72 4.92
N ASP A 51 -9.00 -2.65 4.19
CA ASP A 51 -10.05 -1.81 3.64
C ASP A 51 -10.99 -2.62 2.71
N PRO A 52 -12.33 -2.48 2.80
CA PRO A 52 -13.28 -3.18 1.94
C PRO A 52 -13.07 -2.98 0.44
N ALA A 53 -12.49 -1.84 0.04
CA ALA A 53 -12.17 -1.48 -1.33
C ALA A 53 -10.77 -1.95 -1.79
N LEU A 54 -10.04 -2.67 -0.93
CA LEU A 54 -8.69 -3.15 -1.21
C LEU A 54 -8.63 -4.67 -1.24
N LEU A 55 -8.04 -5.20 -2.31
CA LEU A 55 -7.59 -6.57 -2.43
C LEU A 55 -6.08 -6.56 -2.66
N ILE A 56 -5.34 -7.36 -1.89
CA ILE A 56 -3.89 -7.48 -2.04
C ILE A 56 -3.57 -8.88 -2.58
N ALA A 57 -2.86 -8.95 -3.70
CA ALA A 57 -2.35 -10.19 -4.26
C ALA A 57 -0.82 -10.22 -4.15
N ILE A 58 -0.29 -11.34 -3.69
CA ILE A 58 1.15 -11.58 -3.61
C ILE A 58 1.54 -12.60 -4.68
N THR A 59 2.47 -12.21 -5.55
CA THR A 59 2.99 -13.06 -6.61
C THR A 59 3.95 -14.11 -6.07
N GLY A 60 4.27 -15.12 -6.88
CA GLY A 60 5.27 -16.14 -6.57
C GLY A 60 6.70 -15.58 -6.50
N ARG A 61 6.92 -14.32 -6.91
CA ARG A 61 8.18 -13.60 -6.79
C ARG A 61 8.21 -12.66 -5.57
N ASP A 62 7.19 -12.72 -4.72
CA ASP A 62 7.01 -11.86 -3.55
C ASP A 62 6.71 -10.39 -3.86
N ASP A 63 6.33 -10.08 -5.10
CA ASP A 63 5.81 -8.76 -5.46
C ASP A 63 4.35 -8.61 -4.97
N GLN A 64 4.03 -7.41 -4.49
CA GLN A 64 2.67 -7.03 -4.09
C GLN A 64 1.94 -6.34 -5.24
N VAL A 65 0.68 -6.74 -5.46
CA VAL A 65 -0.24 -6.10 -6.41
C VAL A 65 -1.50 -5.71 -5.65
N ASP A 66 -1.79 -4.41 -5.62
CA ASP A 66 -2.98 -3.86 -5.00
C ASP A 66 -4.07 -3.68 -6.06
N LEU A 67 -5.27 -4.14 -5.74
CA LEU A 67 -6.43 -4.09 -6.60
C LEU A 67 -7.57 -3.34 -5.91
N LEU A 68 -8.22 -2.49 -6.69
CA LEU A 68 -9.46 -1.83 -6.28
C LEU A 68 -10.62 -2.83 -6.33
N VAL A 69 -11.34 -2.94 -5.22
CA VAL A 69 -12.65 -3.61 -5.14
C VAL A 69 -13.73 -2.53 -5.17
N VAL A 70 -14.64 -2.61 -6.14
CA VAL A 70 -15.75 -1.66 -6.28
C VAL A 70 -16.99 -2.21 -5.55
N PRO A 71 -17.50 -1.51 -4.51
CA PRO A 71 -18.73 -1.90 -3.83
C PRO A 71 -19.94 -1.93 -4.78
N PRO A 72 -20.88 -2.88 -4.61
CA PRO A 72 -22.03 -3.03 -5.51
C PRO A 72 -23.03 -1.86 -5.48
N ASP A 73 -22.99 -1.04 -4.43
CA ASP A 73 -23.76 0.19 -4.26
C ASP A 73 -23.11 1.41 -4.94
N THR A 74 -21.91 1.25 -5.52
CA THR A 74 -21.25 2.29 -6.32
C THR A 74 -22.02 2.52 -7.62
N THR A 75 -22.26 3.78 -7.98
CA THR A 75 -22.94 4.09 -9.25
C THR A 75 -22.10 3.60 -10.45
N PRO A 76 -22.71 3.17 -11.56
CA PRO A 76 -21.96 2.67 -12.72
C PRO A 76 -20.91 3.64 -13.26
N GLU A 77 -21.24 4.93 -13.30
CA GLU A 77 -20.31 5.98 -13.73
C GLU A 77 -19.12 6.15 -12.78
N ALA A 78 -19.36 6.10 -11.46
CA ALA A 78 -18.29 6.17 -10.48
C ALA A 78 -17.41 4.91 -10.51
N ALA A 79 -18.02 3.74 -10.69
CA ALA A 79 -17.32 2.48 -10.85
C ALA A 79 -16.40 2.49 -12.08
N GLU A 80 -16.90 2.94 -13.23
CA GLU A 80 -16.12 3.02 -14.46
C GLU A 80 -14.92 3.96 -14.32
N ARG A 81 -15.13 5.16 -13.75
CA ARG A 81 -14.04 6.10 -13.49
C ARG A 81 -13.02 5.53 -12.52
N ALA A 82 -13.46 4.94 -11.42
CA ALA A 82 -12.56 4.38 -10.43
C ALA A 82 -11.74 3.20 -11.00
N MET A 83 -12.36 2.32 -11.79
CA MET A 83 -11.67 1.26 -12.50
C MET A 83 -10.65 1.79 -13.51
N ALA A 84 -10.99 2.84 -14.27
CA ALA A 84 -10.07 3.47 -15.20
C ALA A 84 -8.86 4.09 -14.49
N THR A 85 -9.08 4.80 -13.37
CA THR A 85 -8.00 5.35 -12.55
C THR A 85 -7.13 4.25 -11.93
N ALA A 86 -7.72 3.18 -11.41
CA ALA A 86 -6.98 2.06 -10.83
C ALA A 86 -6.15 1.28 -11.87
N ALA A 87 -6.62 1.22 -13.12
CA ALA A 87 -5.93 0.51 -14.19
C ALA A 87 -4.77 1.31 -14.82
N ASP A 88 -4.69 2.62 -14.59
CA ASP A 88 -3.63 3.48 -15.10
C ASP A 88 -2.27 3.09 -14.47
N PRO A 89 -1.27 2.64 -15.25
CA PRO A 89 0.05 2.30 -14.72
C PRO A 89 0.79 3.47 -14.05
N ALA A 90 0.40 4.71 -14.33
CA ALA A 90 0.96 5.90 -13.69
C ALA A 90 0.24 6.27 -12.38
N ASN A 91 -0.87 5.62 -12.04
CA ASN A 91 -1.59 5.88 -10.81
C ASN A 91 -0.84 5.29 -9.61
N LEU A 92 -0.52 6.17 -8.65
CA LEU A 92 0.09 5.81 -7.36
C LEU A 92 -0.91 5.96 -6.20
N THR A 93 -2.17 6.27 -6.49
CA THR A 93 -3.22 6.42 -5.48
C THR A 93 -3.59 5.05 -4.92
N HIS A 94 -3.61 4.95 -3.59
CA HIS A 94 -4.05 3.74 -2.90
C HIS A 94 -5.52 3.44 -3.21
N ALA A 95 -5.87 2.18 -3.47
CA ALA A 95 -7.17 1.79 -4.02
C ALA A 95 -8.39 2.39 -3.28
N PRO A 96 -8.49 2.31 -1.94
CA PRO A 96 -9.56 2.95 -1.17
C PRO A 96 -9.75 4.45 -1.45
N ASP A 97 -8.65 5.18 -1.67
CA ASP A 97 -8.71 6.62 -1.91
C ASP A 97 -9.32 6.95 -3.28
N ILE A 98 -9.21 6.04 -4.25
CA ILE A 98 -9.76 6.22 -5.61
C ILE A 98 -11.29 6.36 -5.58
N LEU A 99 -11.99 5.65 -4.69
CA LEU A 99 -13.45 5.74 -4.56
C LEU A 99 -13.89 7.02 -3.84
N THR A 100 -13.02 7.58 -3.00
CA THR A 100 -13.31 8.81 -2.23
C THR A 100 -12.91 10.09 -2.95
N ALA A 101 -12.02 10.00 -3.95
CA ALA A 101 -11.58 11.13 -4.72
C ALA A 101 -12.75 11.75 -5.51
N ALA A 102 -13.06 13.02 -5.21
CA ALA A 102 -13.92 13.83 -6.06
C ALA A 102 -13.33 13.89 -7.47
N PRO A 103 -14.15 13.99 -8.54
CA PRO A 103 -13.65 14.03 -9.91
C PRO A 103 -12.68 15.20 -10.08
N THR A 104 -11.38 14.91 -10.14
CA THR A 104 -10.36 15.86 -10.51
C THR A 104 -10.38 16.01 -12.03
N PRO A 105 -10.53 17.24 -12.58
CA PRO A 105 -10.33 17.45 -14.00
C PRO A 105 -8.90 17.02 -14.36
N GLN A 106 -8.76 16.07 -15.29
CA GLN A 106 -7.45 15.68 -15.82
C GLN A 106 -6.78 16.91 -16.46
N GLY A 107 -5.77 17.42 -15.78
CA GLY A 107 -4.87 18.44 -16.28
C GLY A 107 -3.54 18.30 -15.55
N ALA A 108 -2.69 17.40 -16.00
CA ALA A 108 -1.36 17.23 -15.44
C ALA A 108 -0.31 17.12 -16.55
N THR A 109 0.33 18.26 -16.85
CA THR A 109 1.71 18.28 -17.31
C THR A 109 2.57 18.75 -16.14
N THR A 110 3.52 17.91 -15.72
CA THR A 110 4.91 18.22 -15.29
C THR A 110 5.34 17.38 -14.09
N ALA A 111 6.16 16.39 -14.42
CA ALA A 111 7.41 15.94 -13.79
C ALA A 111 7.57 16.01 -12.25
N GLY A 112 7.96 14.86 -11.70
CA GLY A 112 8.65 14.77 -10.41
C GLY A 112 8.76 13.32 -9.94
N TRP A 113 9.61 12.51 -10.58
CA TRP A 113 10.05 11.27 -9.96
C TRP A 113 10.82 11.62 -8.68
N SER A 114 10.32 11.22 -7.52
CA SER A 114 11.11 11.13 -6.31
C SER A 114 10.82 9.82 -5.57
N ASP A 115 11.89 9.07 -5.41
CA ASP A 115 12.15 7.91 -4.57
C ASP A 115 11.24 7.76 -3.34
N ALA A 116 10.45 6.68 -3.30
CA ALA A 116 9.61 6.30 -2.16
C ALA A 116 10.10 5.01 -1.46
N TYR A 117 11.39 4.68 -1.57
CA TYR A 117 12.01 3.55 -0.86
C TYR A 117 12.76 3.93 0.43
N ALA A 118 12.68 5.18 0.88
CA ALA A 118 13.28 5.60 2.15
C ALA A 118 12.20 5.75 3.23
N VAL A 119 12.09 4.74 4.11
CA VAL A 119 11.58 4.76 5.49
C VAL A 119 10.90 3.41 5.76
N TRP A 120 11.73 2.39 5.94
CA TRP A 120 11.36 1.24 6.73
C TRP A 120 12.53 0.96 7.67
N ASP A 121 12.53 1.63 8.83
CA ASP A 121 13.41 1.27 9.95
C ASP A 121 12.53 0.62 11.02
N ASN A 122 12.74 -0.67 11.20
CA ASN A 122 11.96 -1.57 12.04
C ASN A 122 12.47 -1.44 13.49
N GLU A 123 11.82 -0.61 14.31
CA GLU A 123 12.02 -0.63 15.77
C GLU A 123 11.38 -1.89 16.37
N GLY A 124 12.16 -2.97 16.38
CA GLY A 124 11.90 -4.15 17.18
C GLY A 124 12.78 -4.18 18.43
N GLY A 125 12.16 -4.15 19.62
CA GLY A 125 12.70 -4.81 20.82
C GLY A 125 13.04 -3.93 22.02
N SER A 126 12.36 -4.18 23.15
CA SER A 126 12.68 -3.66 24.48
C SER A 126 13.87 -4.38 25.15
N ALA A 127 14.70 -3.66 25.92
CA ALA A 127 14.98 -3.90 27.35
C ALA A 127 16.16 -3.07 27.91
N ALA A 128 16.00 -2.67 29.18
CA ALA A 128 17.02 -2.43 30.22
C ALA A 128 17.87 -1.14 30.24
N SER A 129 17.38 -0.20 31.07
CA SER A 129 18.06 0.48 32.21
C SER A 129 19.53 0.94 32.16
N SER A 130 19.71 2.12 32.79
CA SER A 130 20.94 2.72 33.38
C SER A 130 21.65 3.71 32.44
N GLY A 131 21.93 4.95 32.81
CA GLY A 131 21.76 5.67 34.06
C GLY A 131 22.20 7.12 33.86
N VAL A 132 21.78 7.94 34.81
CA VAL A 132 22.04 9.38 34.99
C VAL A 132 23.46 9.84 34.66
N HIS A 133 23.58 10.96 33.94
CA HIS A 133 24.45 12.07 34.37
C HIS A 133 23.87 13.44 33.97
N ARG A 134 23.31 14.14 34.98
CA ARG A 134 23.33 15.60 35.14
C ARG A 134 24.80 16.04 35.21
N SER A 135 25.29 17.22 34.83
CA SER A 135 24.71 18.57 34.68
C SER A 135 25.83 19.55 34.26
N HIS A 136 25.43 20.76 33.82
CA HIS A 136 26.15 22.05 34.02
C HIS A 136 27.49 22.23 33.26
N THR A 137 27.94 23.40 32.80
CA THR A 137 27.61 24.81 33.04
C THR A 137 27.83 25.64 31.75
N GLU A 138 27.14 26.76 31.71
CA GLU A 138 27.39 27.97 30.91
C GLU A 138 28.84 28.50 31.01
N SER A 139 29.38 29.09 29.93
CA SER A 139 29.98 30.45 29.92
C SER A 139 30.76 30.76 28.63
N THR A 140 30.14 31.60 27.81
CA THR A 140 30.70 32.66 26.95
C THR A 140 32.22 32.87 26.98
N THR A 141 32.86 32.84 25.80
CA THR A 141 34.11 33.57 25.53
C THR A 141 34.03 34.28 24.19
N ARG A 142 34.45 35.55 24.23
CA ARG A 142 34.24 36.62 23.26
C ARG A 142 34.97 36.45 21.93
N SER A 143 34.36 37.04 20.90
CA SER A 143 34.88 37.27 19.56
C SER A 143 36.13 38.16 19.50
N ARG A 144 37.11 37.69 18.72
CA ARG A 144 37.79 38.31 17.56
C ARG A 144 38.12 39.82 17.58
N THR A 145 39.40 40.12 17.34
CA THR A 145 40.02 41.11 16.39
C THR A 145 41.37 41.58 17.01
N GLY A 146 42.56 41.32 16.43
CA GLY A 146 43.16 41.97 15.25
C GLY A 146 43.85 43.29 15.68
N VAL A 147 45.14 43.31 16.04
CA VAL A 147 46.35 43.52 15.20
C VAL A 147 46.59 44.99 14.75
N HIS A 148 47.71 45.50 15.27
CA HIS A 148 48.72 46.44 14.73
C HIS A 148 48.67 47.97 14.94
N ALA A 149 49.88 48.41 15.35
CA ALA A 149 50.58 49.69 15.32
C ALA A 149 50.15 50.79 16.30
#